data_AF-A0A972IDD0-F1
#
_entry.id   AF-A0A972IDD0-F1
#
_cell.length_a   1.000
_cell.length_b   1.000
_cell.length_c   1.000
_cell.angle_alpha   90.00
_cell.angle_beta   90.00
_cell.angle_gamma   90.00
#
_symmetry.space_group_name_H-M   'P 1'
#
loop_
_entity.id
_entity.type
_entity.pdbx_description
1 polymer ?
#
loop_
_entity_poly.entity_id
_entity_poly.type
_entity_poly.pdbx_seq_one_letter_code
_entity_poly.pdbx_strand_id
1 'polypeptide(L)'
;IFLFSGVVAAAFGTYATLFVSLFIGFVAGTVPSLWQNAGEKGRGAKEYIALFLSSFVIIFFMLSGEKELTAVEPNFLIWIGGGILVGLGFIVPGLSPSNFLIYFGMYSKMTDGIKALDFSVIIPLIIGVAIAVIAFAKLVSILFERFYGIMYHIIVGTVLGSSVAIFPTVVAPGFTKQGLSAMGLTFVSALLWVIILFCSGMIASLLFGMVEERYSPEKR
;
A
#
# COMPACT_ATOMS: atom_id res chain seq x y z
N ILE A 1 -20.79 -8.94 3.68
CA ILE A 1 -19.88 -7.78 3.43
C ILE A 1 -19.83 -6.85 4.64
N PHE A 2 -20.96 -6.30 5.14
CA PHE A 2 -20.96 -5.41 6.32
C PHE A 2 -20.46 -6.06 7.63
N LEU A 3 -20.86 -7.30 7.93
CA LEU A 3 -20.35 -8.07 9.08
C LEU A 3 -18.84 -8.33 8.98
N PHE A 4 -18.37 -8.72 7.79
CA PHE A 4 -16.95 -8.95 7.52
C PHE A 4 -16.13 -7.66 7.63
N SER A 5 -16.63 -6.56 7.08
CA SER A 5 -16.01 -5.23 7.20
C SER A 5 -15.95 -4.73 8.65
N GLY A 6 -16.99 -4.97 9.45
CA GLY A 6 -16.99 -4.63 10.88
C GLY A 6 -15.98 -5.44 11.70
N VAL A 7 -15.87 -6.75 11.43
CA VAL A 7 -14.88 -7.62 12.08
C VAL A 7 -13.46 -7.23 11.69
N VAL A 8 -13.23 -6.94 10.40
CA VAL A 8 -11.91 -6.49 9.90
C VAL A 8 -11.55 -5.12 10.50
N ALA A 9 -12.48 -4.17 10.56
CA ALA A 9 -12.23 -2.85 11.15
C ALA A 9 -11.92 -2.95 12.66
N ALA A 10 -12.65 -3.78 13.41
CA ALA A 10 -12.38 -4.02 14.83
C ALA A 10 -11.03 -4.75 15.03
N ALA A 11 -10.71 -5.72 14.18
CA ALA A 11 -9.46 -6.46 14.23
C ALA A 11 -8.24 -5.57 13.90
N PHE A 12 -8.35 -4.70 12.89
CA PHE A 12 -7.29 -3.74 12.55
C PHE A 12 -7.24 -2.55 13.52
N GLY A 13 -8.32 -2.22 14.24
CA GLY A 13 -8.28 -1.20 15.28
C GLY A 13 -7.57 -1.69 16.54
N THR A 14 -7.97 -2.85 17.05
CA THR A 14 -7.46 -3.39 18.31
C THR A 14 -6.14 -4.13 18.15
N TYR A 15 -6.00 -4.97 17.12
CA TYR A 15 -4.85 -5.84 16.90
C TYR A 15 -3.99 -5.42 15.71
N ALA A 16 -4.06 -4.14 15.32
CA ALA A 16 -3.30 -3.56 14.20
C ALA A 16 -1.84 -4.00 14.22
N THR A 17 -1.18 -3.87 15.37
CA THR A 17 0.23 -4.20 15.59
C THR A 17 0.54 -5.66 15.27
N LEU A 18 -0.35 -6.58 15.64
CA LEU A 18 -0.17 -8.02 15.41
C LEU A 18 -0.33 -8.38 13.93
N PHE A 19 -1.43 -7.92 13.30
CA PHE A 19 -1.70 -8.18 11.89
C PHE A 19 -0.67 -7.51 10.97
N VAL A 20 -0.21 -6.32 11.32
CA VAL A 20 0.82 -5.62 10.56
C VAL A 20 2.17 -6.32 10.71
N SER A 21 2.50 -6.86 11.87
CA SER A 21 3.72 -7.66 12.06
C SER A 21 3.72 -8.94 11.21
N LEU A 22 2.58 -9.62 11.09
CA LEU A 22 2.39 -10.72 10.15
C LEU A 22 2.64 -10.27 8.70
N PHE A 23 2.08 -9.13 8.30
CA PHE A 23 2.23 -8.59 6.96
C PHE A 23 3.69 -8.22 6.64
N ILE A 24 4.40 -7.55 7.55
CA ILE A 24 5.83 -7.28 7.40
C ILE A 24 6.61 -8.60 7.28
N GLY A 25 6.21 -9.65 8.02
CA GLY A 25 6.73 -11.00 7.87
C GLY A 25 6.60 -11.53 6.44
N PHE A 26 5.39 -11.49 5.87
CA PHE A 26 5.17 -11.89 4.46
C PHE A 26 6.06 -11.09 3.51
N VAL A 27 6.07 -9.77 3.66
CA VAL A 27 6.90 -8.89 2.83
C VAL A 27 8.38 -9.29 2.92
N ALA A 28 8.91 -9.50 4.12
CA ALA A 28 10.29 -9.90 4.32
C ALA A 28 10.61 -11.25 3.66
N GLY A 29 9.65 -12.20 3.66
CA GLY A 29 9.79 -13.47 2.95
C GLY A 29 9.80 -13.34 1.42
N THR A 30 9.18 -12.29 0.85
CA THR A 30 9.24 -12.02 -0.60
C THR A 30 10.53 -11.33 -1.05
N VAL A 31 11.27 -10.67 -0.15
CA VAL A 31 12.47 -9.88 -0.49
C VAL A 31 13.51 -10.67 -1.30
N PRO A 32 13.85 -11.94 -0.97
CA PRO A 32 14.81 -12.72 -1.76
C PRO A 32 14.41 -12.87 -3.24
N SER A 33 13.13 -13.18 -3.50
CA SER A 33 12.60 -13.33 -4.86
C SER A 33 12.60 -12.01 -5.63
N LEU A 34 12.19 -10.92 -4.97
CA LEU A 34 12.21 -9.57 -5.57
C LEU A 34 13.64 -9.14 -5.91
N TRP A 35 14.60 -9.45 -5.05
CA TRP A 35 16.01 -9.15 -5.26
C TRP A 35 16.63 -9.96 -6.42
N GLN A 36 16.18 -11.20 -6.58
CA GLN A 36 16.58 -12.06 -7.69
C GLN A 36 16.03 -11.50 -9.02
N ASN A 37 14.73 -11.20 -9.08
CA ASN A 37 14.08 -10.63 -10.27
C ASN A 37 14.70 -9.28 -10.65
N ALA A 38 15.00 -8.44 -9.65
CA ALA A 38 15.70 -7.17 -9.86
C ALA A 38 17.08 -7.33 -10.51
N GLY A 39 17.74 -8.48 -10.32
CA GLY A 39 19.05 -8.78 -10.87
C GLY A 39 19.06 -9.38 -12.27
N GLU A 40 17.91 -9.76 -12.84
CA GLU A 40 17.87 -10.52 -14.11
C GLU A 40 18.47 -9.77 -15.30
N LYS A 41 18.31 -8.44 -15.36
CA LYS A 41 18.89 -7.58 -16.41
C LYS A 41 20.14 -6.82 -15.94
N GLY A 42 20.79 -7.30 -14.88
CA GLY A 42 21.97 -6.68 -14.29
C GLY A 42 21.66 -5.62 -13.25
N ARG A 43 22.69 -5.21 -12.50
CA ARG A 43 22.60 -4.21 -11.42
C ARG A 43 23.66 -3.13 -11.65
N GLY A 44 23.22 -1.95 -12.08
CA GLY A 44 24.07 -0.78 -12.27
C GLY A 44 23.83 0.29 -11.21
N ALA A 45 24.59 1.38 -11.31
CA ALA A 45 24.47 2.50 -10.37
C ALA A 45 23.08 3.15 -10.39
N LYS A 46 22.42 3.20 -11.56
CA LYS A 46 21.10 3.82 -11.72
C LYS A 46 20.02 3.03 -10.97
N GLU A 47 20.13 1.70 -10.97
CA GLU A 47 19.23 0.79 -10.30
C GLU A 47 19.34 0.92 -8.78
N TYR A 48 20.57 0.99 -8.24
CA TYR A 48 20.78 1.26 -6.81
C TYR A 48 20.28 2.65 -6.40
N ILE A 49 20.53 3.68 -7.20
CA ILE A 49 19.99 5.03 -6.94
C ILE A 49 18.46 4.99 -6.89
N ALA A 50 17.83 4.30 -7.84
CA ALA A 50 16.37 4.17 -7.88
C ALA A 50 15.82 3.44 -6.65
N LEU A 51 16.50 2.40 -6.17
CA LEU A 51 16.17 1.71 -4.92
C LEU A 51 16.23 2.64 -3.71
N PHE A 52 17.35 3.34 -3.51
CA PHE A 52 17.50 4.22 -2.35
C PHE A 52 16.54 5.41 -2.41
N LEU A 53 16.36 6.00 -3.60
CA LEU A 53 15.45 7.13 -3.79
C LEU A 53 14.00 6.72 -3.51
N SER A 54 13.54 5.59 -4.05
CA SER A 54 12.17 5.10 -3.83
C SER A 54 11.92 4.74 -2.35
N SER A 55 12.88 4.09 -1.68
CA SER A 55 12.84 3.84 -0.23
C SER A 55 12.72 5.14 0.56
N PHE A 56 13.55 6.13 0.25
CA PHE A 56 13.56 7.41 0.96
C PHE A 56 12.25 8.17 0.74
N VAL A 57 11.77 8.23 -0.50
CA VAL A 57 10.51 8.92 -0.84
C VAL A 57 9.34 8.30 -0.10
N ILE A 58 9.21 6.96 -0.09
CA ILE A 58 8.08 6.32 0.59
C ILE A 58 8.16 6.50 2.12
N ILE A 59 9.35 6.41 2.71
CA ILE A 59 9.55 6.67 4.14
C ILE A 59 9.16 8.12 4.47
N PHE A 60 9.69 9.08 3.71
CA PHE A 60 9.39 10.49 3.90
C PHE A 60 7.88 10.76 3.80
N PHE A 61 7.22 10.21 2.78
CA PHE A 61 5.79 10.39 2.58
C PHE A 61 4.97 9.81 3.73
N MET A 62 5.27 8.56 4.14
CA MET A 62 4.56 7.90 5.24
C MET A 62 4.78 8.58 6.59
N LEU A 63 5.94 9.20 6.82
CA LEU A 63 6.25 9.87 8.08
C LEU A 63 5.78 11.33 8.13
N SER A 64 5.68 12.01 6.98
CA SER A 64 5.40 13.46 6.97
C SER A 64 3.98 13.81 7.42
N GLY A 65 3.05 12.85 7.40
CA GLY A 65 1.64 13.10 7.69
C GLY A 65 1.01 14.05 6.66
N GLU A 66 -0.29 13.92 6.46
CA GLU A 66 -0.97 14.69 5.43
C GLU A 66 -1.54 15.99 6.03
N LYS A 67 -1.28 17.13 5.38
CA LYS A 67 -1.87 18.44 5.71
C LYS A 67 -3.06 18.70 4.79
N GLU A 68 -4.17 19.15 5.36
CA GLU A 68 -5.37 19.49 4.58
C GLU A 68 -5.15 20.75 3.72
N LEU A 69 -5.47 20.63 2.42
CA LEU A 69 -5.52 21.74 1.47
C LEU A 69 -6.98 21.98 1.08
N THR A 70 -7.70 22.77 1.87
CA THR A 70 -9.13 23.00 1.66
C THR A 70 -9.41 24.09 0.62
N ALA A 71 -10.60 23.97 -0.02
CA ALA A 71 -11.28 24.92 -0.93
C ALA A 71 -11.17 24.64 -2.45
N VAL A 72 -11.58 23.45 -2.90
CA VAL A 72 -11.83 23.19 -4.33
C VAL A 72 -13.35 23.18 -4.62
N GLU A 73 -13.79 24.10 -5.47
CA GLU A 73 -15.15 24.15 -6.03
C GLU A 73 -15.35 22.99 -7.04
N PRO A 74 -16.29 22.05 -6.85
CA PRO A 74 -16.46 20.91 -7.75
C PRO A 74 -17.07 21.33 -9.08
N ASN A 75 -16.47 20.84 -10.17
CA ASN A 75 -17.03 20.89 -11.52
C ASN A 75 -16.79 19.53 -12.21
N PHE A 76 -17.31 19.36 -13.43
CA PHE A 76 -17.19 18.09 -14.16
C PHE A 76 -15.73 17.62 -14.32
N LEU A 77 -14.80 18.51 -14.64
CA LEU A 77 -13.38 18.17 -14.78
C LEU A 77 -12.74 17.81 -13.43
N ILE A 78 -13.15 18.50 -12.36
CA ILE A 78 -12.66 18.23 -11.01
C ILE A 78 -13.19 16.88 -10.50
N TRP A 79 -14.39 16.47 -10.89
CA TRP A 79 -14.88 15.11 -10.64
C TRP A 79 -14.13 14.04 -11.44
N ILE A 80 -13.74 14.33 -12.69
CA ILE A 80 -12.83 13.46 -13.44
C ILE A 80 -11.48 13.37 -12.73
N GLY A 81 -10.92 14.50 -12.31
CA GLY A 81 -9.67 14.55 -11.54
C GLY A 81 -9.77 13.76 -10.22
N GLY A 82 -10.87 13.90 -9.49
CA GLY A 82 -11.17 13.12 -8.30
C GLY A 82 -11.27 11.62 -8.61
N GLY A 83 -11.90 11.25 -9.73
CA GLY A 83 -11.93 9.88 -10.22
C GLY A 83 -10.55 9.34 -10.57
N ILE A 84 -9.69 10.16 -11.19
CA ILE A 84 -8.29 9.80 -11.47
C ILE A 84 -7.53 9.55 -10.18
N LEU A 85 -7.65 10.44 -9.19
CA LEU A 85 -7.02 10.28 -7.88
C LEU A 85 -7.50 9.02 -7.16
N VAL A 86 -8.80 8.72 -7.24
CA VAL A 86 -9.38 7.47 -6.74
C VAL A 86 -8.78 6.26 -7.43
N GLY A 87 -8.71 6.29 -8.76
CA GLY A 87 -8.11 5.23 -9.55
C GLY A 87 -6.63 5.02 -9.23
N LEU A 88 -5.85 6.09 -9.07
CA LEU A 88 -4.45 6.03 -8.67
C LEU A 88 -4.28 5.49 -7.25
N GLY A 89 -5.16 5.83 -6.32
CA GLY A 89 -5.13 5.31 -4.95
C GLY A 89 -5.37 3.80 -4.85
N PHE A 90 -6.10 3.20 -5.80
CA PHE A 90 -6.22 1.74 -5.88
C PHE A 90 -4.96 1.05 -6.41
N ILE A 91 -4.12 1.77 -7.16
CA ILE A 91 -2.97 1.19 -7.83
C ILE A 91 -1.67 1.43 -7.04
N VAL A 92 -1.53 2.60 -6.42
CA VAL A 92 -0.34 2.96 -5.65
C VAL A 92 -0.54 2.59 -4.18
N PRO A 93 0.25 1.63 -3.64
CA PRO A 93 0.10 1.20 -2.25
C PRO A 93 0.42 2.35 -1.28
N GLY A 94 -0.44 2.54 -0.28
CA GLY A 94 -0.28 3.57 0.74
C GLY A 94 -0.86 4.94 0.39
N LEU A 95 -1.37 5.16 -0.84
CA LEU A 95 -2.21 6.32 -1.13
C LEU A 95 -3.64 6.05 -0.65
N SER A 96 -4.17 6.88 0.25
CA SER A 96 -5.59 6.85 0.63
C SER A 96 -6.38 7.76 -0.31
N PRO A 97 -7.11 7.25 -1.31
CA PRO A 97 -7.86 8.12 -2.21
C PRO A 97 -8.96 8.91 -1.48
N SER A 98 -9.46 8.38 -0.36
CA SER A 98 -10.37 9.10 0.55
C SER A 98 -9.72 10.34 1.16
N ASN A 99 -8.45 10.27 1.57
CA ASN A 99 -7.78 11.39 2.21
C ASN A 99 -7.58 12.55 1.24
N PHE A 100 -7.22 12.28 -0.02
CA PHE A 100 -7.14 13.32 -1.05
C PHE A 100 -8.48 14.04 -1.27
N LEU A 101 -9.58 13.28 -1.34
CA LEU A 101 -10.90 13.87 -1.50
C LEU A 101 -11.33 14.67 -0.26
N ILE A 102 -10.92 14.24 0.94
CA ILE A 102 -11.15 14.98 2.18
C ILE A 102 -10.39 16.31 2.14
N TYR A 103 -9.11 16.29 1.74
CA TYR A 103 -8.30 17.52 1.63
C TYR A 103 -8.93 18.52 0.69
N PHE A 104 -9.35 18.09 -0.50
CA PHE A 104 -10.01 18.99 -1.44
C PHE A 104 -11.44 19.38 -1.04
N GLY A 105 -11.95 18.93 0.11
CA GLY A 105 -13.32 19.19 0.55
C GLY A 105 -14.39 18.53 -0.34
N MET A 106 -13.98 17.53 -1.12
CA MET A 106 -14.81 16.83 -2.09
C MET A 106 -15.45 15.56 -1.53
N TYR A 107 -14.92 15.01 -0.43
CA TYR A 107 -15.38 13.74 0.11
C TYR A 107 -16.87 13.75 0.48
N SER A 108 -17.33 14.74 1.27
CA SER A 108 -18.75 14.85 1.63
C SER A 108 -19.63 14.95 0.37
N LYS A 109 -19.28 15.87 -0.54
CA LYS A 109 -20.00 16.10 -1.79
C LYS A 109 -20.08 14.84 -2.65
N MET A 110 -19.02 14.04 -2.67
CA MET A 110 -18.98 12.75 -3.38
C MET A 110 -19.95 11.77 -2.73
N THR A 111 -19.87 11.60 -1.41
CA THR A 111 -20.71 10.65 -0.69
C THR A 111 -22.19 11.01 -0.77
N ASP A 112 -22.52 12.31 -0.73
CA ASP A 112 -23.89 12.80 -0.87
C ASP A 112 -24.41 12.59 -2.30
N GLY A 113 -23.59 12.91 -3.31
CA GLY A 113 -23.92 12.64 -4.72
C GLY A 113 -24.15 11.16 -5.01
N ILE A 114 -23.30 10.27 -4.47
CA ILE A 114 -23.47 8.81 -4.62
C ILE A 114 -24.75 8.34 -3.94
N LYS A 115 -25.05 8.79 -2.71
CA LYS A 115 -26.27 8.43 -1.99
C LYS A 115 -27.53 8.91 -2.73
N ALA A 116 -27.47 10.08 -3.36
CA ALA A 116 -28.56 10.65 -4.14
C ALA A 116 -28.67 10.08 -5.56
N LEU A 117 -27.77 9.16 -5.96
CA LEU A 117 -27.65 8.68 -7.35
C LEU A 117 -27.48 9.81 -8.36
N ASP A 118 -26.74 10.86 -7.98
CA ASP A 118 -26.44 11.99 -8.85
C ASP A 118 -25.42 11.60 -9.94
N PHE A 119 -25.92 11.42 -11.15
CA PHE A 119 -25.12 11.08 -12.32
C PHE A 119 -24.13 12.17 -12.72
N SER A 120 -24.36 13.44 -12.33
CA SER A 120 -23.40 14.52 -12.55
C SER A 120 -22.13 14.38 -11.70
N VAL A 121 -22.17 13.56 -10.64
CA VAL A 121 -21.01 13.18 -9.83
C VAL A 121 -20.47 11.81 -10.26
N ILE A 122 -21.36 10.82 -10.41
CA ILE A 122 -20.97 9.41 -10.63
C ILE A 122 -20.29 9.22 -12.00
N ILE A 123 -20.85 9.77 -13.08
CA ILE A 123 -20.31 9.60 -14.43
C ILE A 123 -18.88 10.12 -14.55
N PRO A 124 -18.58 11.39 -14.22
CA PRO A 124 -17.20 11.90 -14.31
C PRO A 124 -16.24 11.15 -13.39
N LEU A 125 -16.69 10.71 -12.20
CA LEU A 125 -15.86 9.91 -11.29
C LEU A 125 -15.45 8.58 -11.95
N ILE A 126 -16.40 7.84 -12.53
CA ILE A 126 -16.13 6.57 -13.22
C ILE A 126 -15.19 6.79 -14.42
N ILE A 127 -15.42 7.85 -15.20
CA ILE A 127 -14.55 8.19 -16.33
C ILE A 127 -13.12 8.44 -15.84
N GLY A 128 -12.95 9.19 -14.76
CA GLY A 128 -11.64 9.44 -14.16
C GLY A 128 -10.93 8.16 -13.72
N VAL A 129 -11.65 7.26 -13.03
CA VAL A 129 -11.09 5.96 -12.62
C VAL A 129 -10.67 5.14 -13.83
N ALA A 130 -11.51 5.06 -14.87
CA ALA A 130 -11.20 4.31 -16.08
C ALA A 130 -9.97 4.87 -16.81
N ILE A 131 -9.86 6.20 -16.92
CA ILE A 131 -8.69 6.87 -17.50
C ILE A 131 -7.44 6.52 -16.71
N ALA A 132 -7.48 6.62 -15.37
CA ALA A 132 -6.34 6.30 -14.52
C ALA A 132 -5.88 4.85 -14.71
N VAL A 133 -6.79 3.88 -14.68
CA VAL A 133 -6.46 2.47 -14.84
C VAL A 133 -5.84 2.19 -16.20
N ILE A 134 -6.45 2.67 -17.29
CA ILE A 134 -5.96 2.43 -18.65
C ILE A 134 -4.59 3.10 -18.87
N ALA A 135 -4.47 4.37 -18.49
CA ALA A 135 -3.23 5.12 -18.66
C ALA A 135 -2.09 4.52 -17.83
N PHE A 136 -2.37 4.17 -16.58
CA PHE A 136 -1.37 3.60 -15.69
C PHE A 136 -0.93 2.20 -16.11
N ALA A 137 -1.87 1.32 -16.51
CA ALA A 137 -1.54 -0.02 -17.00
C ALA A 137 -0.59 0.06 -18.21
N LYS A 138 -0.88 0.96 -19.16
CA LYS A 138 -0.02 1.18 -20.33
C LYS A 138 1.33 1.77 -19.95
N LEU A 139 1.36 2.75 -19.04
CA LEU A 139 2.60 3.35 -18.55
C LEU A 139 3.50 2.31 -17.89
N VAL A 140 2.96 1.50 -16.98
CA VAL A 140 3.70 0.44 -16.28
C VAL A 140 4.26 -0.58 -17.26
N SER A 141 3.45 -1.03 -18.23
CA SER A 141 3.90 -1.94 -19.28
C SER A 141 5.10 -1.35 -20.05
N ILE A 142 5.03 -0.10 -20.51
CA ILE A 142 6.14 0.57 -21.21
C ILE A 142 7.38 0.69 -20.32
N LEU A 143 7.20 1.02 -19.03
CA LEU A 143 8.31 1.16 -18.10
C LEU A 143 9.00 -0.17 -17.82
N PHE A 144 8.26 -1.27 -17.68
CA PHE A 144 8.84 -2.60 -17.51
C PHE A 144 9.57 -3.10 -18.76
N GLU A 145 9.04 -2.81 -19.96
CA GLU A 145 9.70 -3.17 -21.22
C GLU A 145 11.04 -2.44 -21.37
N ARG A 146 11.09 -1.13 -21.09
CA ARG A 146 12.26 -0.28 -21.35
C ARG A 146 13.23 -0.16 -20.17
N PHE A 147 12.73 -0.23 -18.93
CA PHE A 147 13.47 0.06 -17.70
C PHE A 147 13.31 -1.03 -16.64
N TYR A 148 13.21 -2.29 -17.07
CA TYR A 148 13.02 -3.47 -16.21
C TYR A 148 13.84 -3.44 -14.90
N GLY A 149 15.17 -3.27 -15.01
CA GLY A 149 16.07 -3.27 -13.85
C GLY A 149 15.74 -2.15 -12.87
N ILE A 150 15.55 -0.93 -13.36
CA ILE A 150 15.17 0.23 -12.54
C ILE A 150 13.82 -0.01 -11.87
N MET A 151 12.84 -0.58 -12.58
CA MET A 151 11.50 -0.79 -12.06
C MET A 151 11.45 -1.81 -10.93
N TYR A 152 12.14 -2.93 -11.07
CA TYR A 152 12.24 -3.90 -9.98
C TYR A 152 12.99 -3.35 -8.77
N HIS A 153 14.02 -2.53 -8.98
CA HIS A 153 14.72 -1.87 -7.87
C HIS A 153 13.86 -0.81 -7.18
N ILE A 154 12.98 -0.12 -7.91
CA ILE A 154 11.95 0.75 -7.32
C ILE A 154 10.98 -0.07 -6.47
N ILE A 155 10.50 -1.22 -6.97
CA ILE A 155 9.61 -2.10 -6.20
C ILE A 155 10.29 -2.56 -4.90
N VAL A 156 11.53 -3.07 -4.99
CA VAL A 156 12.31 -3.47 -3.82
C VAL A 156 12.46 -2.30 -2.86
N GLY A 157 12.83 -1.12 -3.35
CA GLY A 157 13.00 0.06 -2.52
C GLY A 157 11.70 0.49 -1.83
N THR A 158 10.60 0.58 -2.56
CA THR A 158 9.29 0.91 -1.98
C THR A 158 8.85 -0.12 -0.94
N VAL A 159 9.02 -1.42 -1.21
CA VAL A 159 8.65 -2.50 -0.29
C VAL A 159 9.48 -2.46 1.00
N LEU A 160 10.80 -2.25 0.90
CA LEU A 160 11.67 -2.12 2.06
C LEU A 160 11.39 -0.83 2.83
N GLY A 161 11.29 0.30 2.12
CA GLY A 161 11.01 1.60 2.71
C GLY A 161 9.68 1.62 3.46
N SER A 162 8.61 1.08 2.87
CA SER A 162 7.31 0.99 3.54
C SER A 162 7.37 0.09 4.77
N SER A 163 8.05 -1.07 4.68
CA SER A 163 8.23 -1.97 5.82
C SER A 163 8.94 -1.31 7.00
N VAL A 164 9.96 -0.49 6.71
CA VAL A 164 10.70 0.29 7.72
C VAL A 164 9.81 1.39 8.30
N ALA A 165 9.08 2.13 7.47
CA ALA A 165 8.22 3.23 7.92
C ALA A 165 6.99 2.77 8.73
N ILE A 166 6.50 1.56 8.49
CA ILE A 166 5.38 0.95 9.24
C ILE A 166 5.74 0.69 10.70
N PHE A 167 7.01 0.40 11.00
CA PHE A 167 7.44 0.10 12.37
C PHE A 167 7.17 1.27 13.35
N PRO A 168 7.66 2.50 13.14
CA PRO A 168 7.37 3.62 14.03
C PRO A 168 5.93 4.11 13.95
N THR A 169 5.22 3.91 12.83
CA THR A 169 3.86 4.43 12.63
C THR A 169 2.76 3.52 13.17
N VAL A 170 2.97 2.20 13.19
CA VAL A 170 1.93 1.23 13.61
C VAL A 170 2.41 0.22 14.65
N VAL A 171 3.64 -0.29 14.53
CA VAL A 171 4.14 -1.33 15.45
C VAL A 171 4.54 -0.73 16.80
N ALA A 172 5.35 0.32 16.81
CA ALA A 172 5.83 0.96 18.02
C ALA A 172 4.72 1.54 18.92
N PRO A 173 3.67 2.20 18.37
CA PRO A 173 2.53 2.65 19.18
C PRO A 173 1.78 1.52 19.89
N GLY A 174 1.78 0.31 19.33
CA GLY A 174 1.17 -0.87 19.95
C GLY A 174 1.80 -1.30 21.26
N PHE A 175 3.08 -0.98 21.48
CA PHE A 175 3.81 -1.29 22.72
C PHE A 175 3.67 -0.19 23.79
N THR A 176 2.97 0.90 23.49
CA THR A 176 2.64 1.91 24.51
C THR A 176 1.62 1.37 25.50
N LYS A 177 1.49 2.00 26.68
CA LYS A 177 0.48 1.62 27.68
C LYS A 177 -0.94 1.60 27.11
N GLN A 178 -1.26 2.53 26.21
CA GLN A 178 -2.55 2.63 25.56
C GLN A 178 -2.76 1.49 24.55
N GLY A 179 -1.76 1.20 23.70
CA GLY A 179 -1.81 0.09 22.74
C GLY A 179 -1.93 -1.28 23.42
N LEU A 180 -1.15 -1.52 24.47
CA LEU A 180 -1.20 -2.76 25.25
C LEU A 180 -2.55 -2.95 25.94
N SER A 181 -3.10 -1.87 26.53
CA SER A 181 -4.43 -1.90 27.15
C SER A 181 -5.53 -2.16 26.12
N ALA A 182 -5.43 -1.60 24.92
CA ALA A 182 -6.39 -1.82 23.86
C ALA A 182 -6.41 -3.28 23.40
N MET A 183 -5.23 -3.90 23.24
CA MET A 183 -5.09 -5.32 22.89
C MET A 183 -5.43 -6.29 24.03
N GLY A 184 -5.47 -5.81 25.28
CA GLY A 184 -5.59 -6.66 26.46
C GLY A 184 -4.35 -7.54 26.71
N LEU A 185 -3.18 -7.09 26.26
CA LEU A 185 -1.93 -7.85 26.31
C LEU A 185 -0.90 -7.19 27.24
N THR A 186 -0.08 -8.00 27.88
CA THR A 186 1.15 -7.52 28.54
C THR A 186 2.24 -7.28 27.51
N PHE A 187 3.22 -6.43 27.83
CA PHE A 187 4.37 -6.15 26.95
C PHE A 187 5.05 -7.44 26.45
N VAL A 188 5.29 -8.40 27.36
CA VAL A 188 5.92 -9.69 27.03
C VAL A 188 5.03 -10.50 26.07
N SER A 189 3.74 -10.62 26.36
CA SER A 189 2.82 -11.37 25.49
C SER A 189 2.67 -10.72 24.10
N ALA A 190 2.59 -9.39 24.03
CA ALA A 190 2.54 -8.66 22.77
C ALA A 190 3.82 -8.88 21.95
N LEU A 191 4.99 -8.83 22.61
CA LEU A 191 6.28 -9.06 21.95
C LEU A 191 6.37 -10.47 21.37
N LEU A 192 5.95 -11.48 22.15
CA LEU A 192 5.93 -12.88 21.69
C LEU A 192 5.00 -13.04 20.48
N TRP A 193 3.79 -12.48 20.52
CA TRP A 193 2.85 -12.54 19.39
C TRP A 193 3.39 -11.85 18.15
N VAL A 194 4.02 -10.68 18.30
CA VAL A 194 4.67 -9.96 17.19
C VAL A 194 5.75 -10.83 16.53
N ILE A 195 6.63 -11.45 17.33
CA ILE A 195 7.70 -12.32 16.82
C ILE A 195 7.11 -13.56 16.13
N ILE A 196 6.16 -14.24 16.77
CA ILE A 196 5.52 -15.43 16.22
C ILE A 196 4.85 -15.11 14.89
N LEU A 197 4.07 -14.03 14.83
CA LEU A 197 3.35 -13.65 13.62
C LEU A 197 4.31 -13.22 12.51
N PHE A 198 5.33 -12.42 12.82
CA PHE A 198 6.36 -12.04 11.87
C PHE A 198 7.07 -13.26 11.28
N CYS A 199 7.55 -14.18 12.13
CA CYS A 199 8.21 -15.41 11.69
C CYS A 199 7.26 -16.31 10.89
N SER A 200 6.00 -16.43 11.30
CA SER A 200 5.01 -17.24 10.58
C SER A 200 4.73 -16.68 9.19
N GLY A 201 4.62 -15.35 9.04
CA GLY A 201 4.43 -14.70 7.75
C GLY A 201 5.63 -14.89 6.84
N MET A 202 6.84 -14.72 7.39
CA MET A 202 8.08 -14.92 6.64
C MET A 202 8.22 -16.36 6.15
N ILE A 203 8.03 -17.34 7.03
CA ILE A 203 8.12 -18.77 6.68
C ILE A 203 7.06 -19.12 5.63
N ALA A 204 5.81 -18.69 5.84
CA ALA A 204 4.74 -18.95 4.89
C ALA A 204 5.06 -18.36 3.51
N SER A 205 5.52 -17.11 3.43
CA SER A 205 5.90 -16.50 2.14
C SER A 205 7.05 -17.22 1.46
N LEU A 206 8.05 -17.67 2.21
CA LEU A 206 9.18 -18.45 1.65
C LEU A 206 8.70 -19.80 1.12
N LEU A 207 7.84 -20.51 1.87
CA LEU A 207 7.26 -21.78 1.44
C LEU A 207 6.42 -21.61 0.16
N PHE A 208 5.60 -20.56 0.09
CA PHE A 208 4.83 -20.24 -1.11
C PHE A 208 5.75 -19.97 -2.30
N GLY A 209 6.81 -19.17 -2.12
CA GLY A 209 7.79 -18.91 -3.18
C GLY A 209 8.48 -20.19 -3.68
N MET A 210 8.84 -21.10 -2.76
CA MET A 210 9.43 -22.40 -3.13
C MET A 210 8.47 -23.30 -3.91
N VAL A 211 7.18 -23.29 -3.57
CA VAL A 211 6.15 -24.03 -4.29
C VAL A 211 5.97 -23.43 -5.69
N GLU A 212 5.87 -22.10 -5.79
CA GLU A 212 5.72 -21.40 -7.07
C GLU A 212 6.89 -21.68 -8.02
N GLU A 213 8.14 -21.63 -7.53
CA GLU A 213 9.30 -21.97 -8.35
C GLU A 213 9.31 -23.40 -8.88
N ARG A 214 8.75 -24.35 -8.11
CA ARG A 214 8.69 -25.77 -8.48
C ARG A 214 7.61 -26.06 -9.53
N TYR A 215 6.55 -25.26 -9.57
CA TYR A 215 5.40 -25.47 -10.45
C TYR A 215 5.22 -24.38 -11.53
N SER A 216 6.14 -23.42 -11.64
CA SER A 216 6.07 -22.39 -12.68
C SER A 216 6.17 -23.01 -14.09
N PRO A 217 5.17 -22.80 -14.96
CA PRO A 217 5.12 -23.38 -16.31
C PRO A 217 6.30 -22.99 -17.22
N GLU A 218 7.00 -21.89 -16.92
CA GLU A 218 8.12 -21.38 -17.74
C GLU A 218 9.41 -22.23 -17.64
N LYS A 219 9.50 -23.19 -16.71
CA LYS A 219 10.65 -24.10 -16.57
C LYS A 219 10.44 -25.49 -17.18
N ARG A 220 9.37 -25.72 -17.95
CA ARG A 220 9.12 -26.97 -18.69
C ARG A 220 9.36 -26.81 -20.19
#